data_AF-A0A938RBV9-F1
#
_entry.id   AF-A0A938RBV9-F1
#
_cell.length_a   1.000
_cell.length_b   1.000
_cell.length_c   1.000
_cell.angle_alpha   90.00
_cell.angle_beta   90.00
_cell.angle_gamma   90.00
#
_symmetry.space_group_name_H-M   'P 1'
#
loop_
_entity.id
_entity.type
_entity.pdbx_description
1 polymer ?
#
loop_
_entity_poly.entity_id
_entity_poly.type
_entity_poly.pdbx_seq_one_letter_code
_entity_poly.pdbx_strand_id
1 'polypeptide(L)'
;GEMLIRGGYVTRQQVTTALDRQGDTFDYLGKLLVRDGLIQHEVLQQALKTQMLETFFDILQWRDGQYRFITDKFKKEGALNTIPGIQSILLDVLRMIDEWPAIVKAIPSFEMVFTLADGHTPDDIEIDELPVYQLIDGRRSVQEIVDGSLMGRYAACKILAELLQDGIIRHAGRKETSRQSRRLSLAAIVFGPGAYVLLAALLVLATILPTGFPATALPLLFSSSDQTRFVDSCVEQMHMRRITFGLEAFYLKNNHYPLALSELADNGFVPACMLPESIRYSADGLHYRLDTALRP
;
A
#
# COMPACT_ATOMS: atom_id res chain seq x y z
N GLY A 1 -2.86 -4.28 -11.09
CA GLY A 1 -3.84 -4.92 -10.19
C GLY A 1 -4.85 -3.89 -9.71
N GLU A 2 -4.51 -3.13 -8.67
CA GLU A 2 -5.42 -2.15 -8.05
C GLU A 2 -5.98 -1.11 -9.02
N MET A 3 -5.16 -0.58 -9.95
CA MET A 3 -5.62 0.35 -10.99
C MET A 3 -6.76 -0.24 -11.85
N LEU A 4 -6.61 -1.49 -12.29
CA LEU A 4 -7.64 -2.18 -13.09
C LEU A 4 -8.92 -2.46 -12.27
N ILE A 5 -8.79 -2.66 -10.95
CA ILE A 5 -9.93 -2.81 -10.05
C ILE A 5 -10.70 -1.50 -9.94
N ARG A 6 -10.01 -0.38 -9.72
CA ARG A 6 -10.63 0.94 -9.58
C ARG A 6 -11.30 1.40 -10.88
N GLY A 7 -10.69 1.11 -12.03
CA GLY A 7 -11.29 1.37 -13.33
C GLY A 7 -12.44 0.42 -13.71
N GLY A 8 -12.74 -0.59 -12.88
CA GLY A 8 -13.85 -1.53 -13.13
C GLY A 8 -13.57 -2.59 -14.19
N TYR A 9 -12.33 -2.73 -14.66
CA TYR A 9 -11.94 -3.72 -15.68
C TYR A 9 -11.85 -5.13 -15.11
N VAL A 10 -11.52 -5.25 -13.83
CA VAL A 10 -11.44 -6.54 -13.12
C VAL A 10 -11.99 -6.41 -11.71
N THR A 11 -12.56 -7.49 -11.20
CA THR A 11 -12.99 -7.57 -9.80
C THR A 11 -11.82 -7.93 -8.89
N ARG A 12 -11.92 -7.59 -7.60
CA ARG A 12 -10.93 -8.00 -6.60
C ARG A 12 -10.76 -9.52 -6.55
N GLN A 13 -11.86 -10.27 -6.66
CA GLN A 13 -11.82 -11.73 -6.68
C GLN A 13 -11.03 -12.27 -7.87
N GLN A 14 -11.26 -11.75 -9.08
CA GLN A 14 -10.51 -12.14 -10.27
C GLN A 14 -9.00 -11.87 -10.12
N VAL A 15 -8.62 -10.72 -9.55
CA VAL A 15 -7.21 -10.40 -9.30
C VAL A 15 -6.61 -11.34 -8.27
N THR A 16 -7.31 -11.66 -7.18
CA THR A 16 -6.83 -12.62 -6.18
C THR A 16 -6.62 -14.00 -6.79
N THR A 17 -7.59 -14.51 -7.56
CA THR A 17 -7.44 -15.80 -8.25
C THR A 17 -6.27 -15.82 -9.23
N ALA A 18 -6.03 -14.72 -9.94
CA ALA A 18 -4.89 -14.60 -10.84
C ALA A 18 -3.54 -14.52 -10.08
N LEU A 19 -3.52 -13.91 -8.90
CA LEU A 19 -2.33 -13.87 -8.03
C LEU A 19 -2.01 -15.23 -7.42
N ASP A 20 -3.01 -16.00 -7.00
CA ASP A 20 -2.81 -17.36 -6.48
C ASP A 20 -2.15 -18.24 -7.57
N ARG A 21 -2.66 -18.16 -8.81
CA ARG A 21 -2.09 -18.87 -9.97
C ARG A 21 -0.72 -18.36 -10.40
N GLN A 22 -0.42 -17.09 -10.15
CA GLN A 22 0.92 -16.53 -10.41
C GLN A 22 1.98 -17.22 -9.55
N GLY A 23 1.64 -17.60 -8.32
CA GLY A 23 2.51 -18.39 -7.44
C GLY A 23 2.92 -19.74 -8.07
N ASP A 24 2.02 -20.35 -8.83
CA ASP A 24 2.26 -21.66 -9.47
C ASP A 24 2.92 -21.54 -10.86
N THR A 25 2.55 -20.50 -11.63
CA THR A 25 2.95 -20.36 -13.04
C THR A 25 4.21 -19.50 -13.23
N PHE A 26 4.60 -18.71 -12.22
CA PHE A 26 5.66 -17.69 -12.28
C PHE A 26 5.50 -16.67 -13.43
N ASP A 27 4.28 -16.49 -13.95
CA ASP A 27 3.95 -15.52 -14.99
C ASP A 27 3.52 -14.17 -14.39
N TYR A 28 3.62 -13.09 -15.16
CA TYR A 28 3.17 -11.76 -14.70
C TYR A 28 1.65 -11.69 -14.63
N LEU A 29 1.12 -11.08 -13.54
CA LEU A 29 -0.32 -10.86 -13.34
C LEU A 29 -1.03 -10.31 -14.59
N GLY A 30 -0.46 -9.30 -15.26
CA GLY A 30 -1.06 -8.73 -16.46
C GLY A 30 -1.23 -9.73 -17.61
N LYS A 31 -0.23 -10.58 -17.85
CA LYS A 31 -0.30 -11.63 -18.88
C LYS A 31 -1.35 -12.67 -18.55
N LEU A 32 -1.48 -13.04 -17.28
CA LEU A 32 -2.51 -13.97 -16.81
C LEU A 32 -3.91 -13.40 -17.02
N LEU A 33 -4.12 -12.12 -16.70
CA LEU A 33 -5.42 -11.47 -16.91
C LEU A 33 -5.82 -11.41 -18.39
N VAL A 34 -4.87 -11.17 -19.31
CA VAL A 34 -5.13 -11.20 -20.75
C VAL A 34 -5.40 -12.63 -21.24
N ARG A 35 -4.57 -13.60 -20.82
CA ARG A 35 -4.71 -15.01 -21.21
C ARG A 35 -6.05 -15.60 -20.76
N ASP A 36 -6.50 -15.24 -19.57
CA ASP A 36 -7.76 -15.71 -18.99
C ASP A 36 -8.98 -14.94 -19.57
N GLY A 37 -8.77 -14.04 -20.54
CA GLY A 37 -9.82 -13.28 -21.22
C GLY A 37 -10.49 -12.22 -20.35
N LEU A 38 -9.88 -11.85 -19.22
CA LEU A 38 -10.44 -10.90 -18.28
C LEU A 38 -10.26 -9.44 -18.73
N ILE A 39 -9.17 -9.16 -19.45
CA ILE A 39 -8.88 -7.85 -20.05
C ILE A 39 -8.32 -8.02 -21.46
N GLN A 40 -8.51 -7.00 -22.29
CA GLN A 40 -7.89 -6.93 -23.61
C GLN A 40 -6.42 -6.48 -23.50
N HIS A 41 -5.62 -6.79 -24.53
CA HIS A 41 -4.20 -6.44 -24.55
C HIS A 41 -3.99 -4.92 -24.51
N GLU A 42 -4.86 -4.18 -25.18
CA GLU A 42 -4.86 -2.72 -25.27
C GLU A 42 -5.05 -2.07 -23.88
N VAL A 43 -5.99 -2.61 -23.10
CA VAL A 43 -6.25 -2.18 -21.71
C VAL A 43 -5.02 -2.42 -20.83
N LEU A 44 -4.36 -3.57 -20.98
CA LEU A 44 -3.13 -3.87 -20.26
C LEU A 44 -2.00 -2.89 -20.62
N GLN A 45 -1.81 -2.63 -21.92
CA GLN A 45 -0.78 -1.70 -22.39
C GLN A 45 -1.02 -0.28 -21.85
N GLN A 46 -2.27 0.20 -21.90
CA GLN A 46 -2.63 1.50 -21.36
C GLN A 46 -2.40 1.56 -19.84
N ALA A 47 -2.85 0.55 -19.09
CA ALA A 47 -2.65 0.51 -17.64
C ALA A 47 -1.16 0.48 -17.25
N LEU A 48 -0.32 -0.28 -17.97
CA LEU A 48 1.12 -0.31 -17.73
C LEU A 48 1.78 1.04 -18.03
N LYS A 49 1.41 1.68 -19.15
CA LYS A 49 1.91 3.02 -19.51
C LYS A 49 1.54 4.04 -18.45
N THR A 50 0.28 4.08 -18.04
CA THR A 50 -0.20 4.99 -17.00
C THR A 50 0.48 4.72 -15.67
N GLN A 51 0.59 3.45 -15.24
CA GLN A 51 1.28 3.08 -14.00
C GLN A 51 2.74 3.54 -14.02
N MET A 52 3.43 3.40 -15.16
CA MET A 52 4.81 3.84 -15.32
C MET A 52 4.93 5.36 -15.17
N LEU A 53 4.09 6.12 -15.89
CA LEU A 53 4.08 7.58 -15.82
C LEU A 53 3.76 8.08 -14.40
N GLU A 54 2.76 7.50 -13.72
CA GLU A 54 2.45 7.86 -12.33
C GLU A 54 3.60 7.53 -11.38
N THR A 55 4.27 6.39 -11.57
CA THR A 55 5.40 5.99 -10.74
C THR A 55 6.58 6.96 -10.90
N PHE A 56 6.92 7.34 -12.14
CA PHE A 56 7.98 8.33 -12.38
C PHE A 56 7.58 9.71 -11.86
N PHE A 57 6.32 10.11 -12.05
CA PHE A 57 5.80 11.37 -11.54
C PHE A 57 5.94 11.46 -10.02
N ASP A 58 5.65 10.37 -9.30
CA ASP A 58 5.78 10.32 -7.85
C ASP A 58 7.26 10.29 -7.41
N ILE A 59 8.11 9.46 -8.05
CA ILE A 59 9.55 9.34 -7.70
C ILE A 59 10.32 10.64 -7.95
N LEU A 60 10.08 11.33 -9.06
CA LEU A 60 10.83 12.54 -9.41
C LEU A 60 10.54 13.74 -8.49
N GLN A 61 9.47 13.66 -7.69
CA GLN A 61 9.15 14.66 -6.67
C GLN A 61 9.79 14.38 -5.30
N TRP A 62 10.47 13.24 -5.14
CA TRP A 62 11.15 12.92 -3.89
C TRP A 62 12.34 13.86 -3.66
N ARG A 63 12.42 14.41 -2.44
CA ARG A 63 13.52 15.29 -2.04
C ARG A 63 14.75 14.52 -1.56
N ASP A 64 14.53 13.34 -1.02
CA ASP A 64 15.54 12.45 -0.47
C ASP A 64 15.08 10.99 -0.62
N GLY A 65 16.06 10.06 -0.63
CA GLY A 65 15.79 8.64 -0.80
C GLY A 65 17.05 7.80 -0.58
N GLN A 66 16.85 6.54 -0.21
CA GLN A 66 17.92 5.56 -0.12
C GLN A 66 17.74 4.53 -1.24
N TYR A 67 18.83 4.15 -1.89
CA TYR A 67 18.83 3.11 -2.90
C TYR A 67 19.79 2.00 -2.51
N ARG A 68 19.51 0.80 -3.02
CA ARG A 68 20.37 -0.37 -2.89
C ARG A 68 20.38 -1.11 -4.22
N PHE A 69 21.56 -1.42 -4.73
CA PHE A 69 21.70 -2.30 -5.89
C PHE A 69 21.67 -3.75 -5.42
N ILE A 70 20.78 -4.54 -6.00
CA ILE A 70 20.71 -5.98 -5.80
C ILE A 70 20.97 -6.60 -7.16
N THR A 71 22.02 -7.41 -7.25
CA THR A 71 22.31 -8.19 -8.46
C THR A 71 21.47 -9.45 -8.43
N ASP A 72 20.37 -9.44 -9.17
CA ASP A 72 19.51 -10.59 -9.35
C ASP A 72 19.39 -10.95 -10.84
N LYS A 73 19.09 -12.22 -11.15
CA LYS A 73 18.88 -12.68 -12.52
C LYS A 73 17.45 -12.38 -12.93
N PHE A 74 17.26 -11.27 -13.64
CA PHE A 74 15.95 -10.94 -14.21
C PHE A 74 15.69 -11.71 -15.51
N LYS A 75 14.48 -12.25 -15.66
CA LYS A 75 14.03 -12.84 -16.93
C LYS A 75 13.78 -11.69 -17.92
N LYS A 76 14.54 -11.64 -19.01
CA LYS A 76 14.33 -10.67 -20.08
C LYS A 76 12.95 -10.92 -20.70
N GLU A 77 12.10 -9.90 -20.70
CA GLU A 77 10.72 -10.03 -21.13
C GLU A 77 10.61 -10.42 -22.61
N GLY A 78 9.75 -11.40 -22.89
CA GLY A 78 9.16 -11.55 -24.22
C GLY A 78 8.11 -10.48 -24.42
N ALA A 79 8.47 -9.46 -25.21
CA ALA A 79 7.62 -8.52 -25.94
C ALA A 79 6.23 -8.26 -25.33
N LEU A 80 6.17 -7.48 -24.25
CA LEU A 80 5.06 -6.54 -24.08
C LEU A 80 5.58 -5.20 -24.61
N ASN A 81 5.37 -5.01 -25.91
CA ASN A 81 5.53 -3.83 -26.78
C ASN A 81 6.21 -2.57 -26.22
N THR A 82 7.18 -2.08 -27.02
CA THR A 82 7.62 -0.68 -27.21
C THR A 82 7.28 0.29 -26.07
N ILE A 83 7.88 0.08 -24.90
CA ILE A 83 7.97 1.14 -23.90
C ILE A 83 8.75 2.29 -24.56
N PRO A 84 8.25 3.54 -24.51
CA PRO A 84 9.01 4.69 -24.98
C PRO A 84 10.40 4.69 -24.35
N GLY A 85 11.41 5.18 -25.07
CA GLY A 85 12.74 5.31 -24.47
C GLY A 85 12.66 6.09 -23.16
N ILE A 86 13.41 5.67 -22.14
CA ILE A 86 13.41 6.27 -20.80
C ILE A 86 13.52 7.79 -20.82
N GLN A 87 14.28 8.33 -21.79
CA GLN A 87 14.46 9.77 -22.00
C GLN A 87 13.15 10.49 -22.34
N SER A 88 12.31 9.91 -23.20
CA SER A 88 11.01 10.49 -23.57
C SER A 88 10.11 10.58 -22.34
N ILE A 89 10.01 9.48 -21.58
CA ILE A 89 9.21 9.42 -20.35
C ILE A 89 9.70 10.46 -19.35
N LEU A 90 11.02 10.59 -19.19
CA LEU A 90 11.59 11.57 -18.26
C LEU A 90 11.24 13.01 -18.66
N LEU A 91 11.37 13.36 -19.95
CA LEU A 91 11.02 14.70 -20.44
C LEU A 91 9.52 14.98 -20.29
N ASP A 92 8.67 14.00 -20.60
CA ASP A 92 7.22 14.12 -20.41
C ASP A 92 6.90 14.38 -18.94
N VAL A 93 7.48 13.61 -18.02
CA VAL A 93 7.20 13.74 -16.59
C VAL A 93 7.75 15.05 -16.01
N LEU A 94 8.90 15.54 -16.47
CA LEU A 94 9.40 16.86 -16.07
C LEU A 94 8.42 17.97 -16.49
N ARG A 95 7.92 17.93 -17.74
CA ARG A 95 6.87 18.85 -18.19
C ARG A 95 5.61 18.73 -17.31
N MET A 96 5.21 17.49 -16.97
CA MET A 96 4.07 17.26 -16.08
C MET A 96 4.25 17.93 -14.72
N ILE A 97 5.44 17.84 -14.13
CA ILE A 97 5.76 18.46 -12.83
C ILE A 97 5.65 19.98 -12.91
N ASP A 98 6.12 20.59 -14.00
CA ASP A 98 6.06 22.04 -14.21
C ASP A 98 4.62 22.54 -14.43
N GLU A 99 3.78 21.77 -15.13
CA GLU A 99 2.38 22.10 -15.40
C GLU A 99 1.44 21.82 -14.22
N TRP A 100 1.80 20.86 -13.35
CA TRP A 100 0.96 20.38 -12.26
C TRP A 100 0.41 21.48 -11.32
N PRO A 101 1.19 22.52 -10.92
CA PRO A 101 0.67 23.59 -10.07
C PRO A 101 -0.52 24.35 -10.67
N ALA A 102 -0.54 24.56 -11.99
CA ALA A 102 -1.66 25.21 -12.67
C ALA A 102 -2.91 24.32 -12.66
N ILE A 103 -2.74 23.02 -12.88
CA ILE A 103 -3.82 22.02 -12.83
C ILE A 103 -4.41 21.94 -11.42
N VAL A 104 -3.58 21.88 -10.37
CA VAL A 104 -4.04 21.84 -8.97
C VAL A 104 -4.79 23.12 -8.58
N LYS A 105 -4.46 24.27 -9.18
CA LYS A 105 -5.20 25.51 -8.98
C LYS A 105 -6.63 25.43 -9.56
N ALA A 106 -6.79 24.81 -10.73
CA ALA A 106 -8.09 24.60 -11.36
C ALA A 106 -8.90 23.47 -10.68
N ILE A 107 -8.21 22.42 -10.22
CA ILE A 107 -8.81 21.25 -9.56
C ILE A 107 -8.16 21.01 -8.19
N PRO A 108 -8.55 21.80 -7.16
CA PRO A 108 -7.93 21.69 -5.83
C PRO A 108 -8.29 20.42 -5.07
N SER A 109 -9.33 19.69 -5.48
CA SER A 109 -9.83 18.51 -4.76
C SER A 109 -10.35 17.44 -5.71
N PHE A 110 -9.91 16.21 -5.49
CA PHE A 110 -10.38 15.03 -6.21
C PHE A 110 -11.84 14.65 -5.88
N GLU A 111 -12.44 15.31 -4.90
CA GLU A 111 -13.85 15.16 -4.53
C GLU A 111 -14.78 16.10 -5.30
N MET A 112 -14.24 17.01 -6.10
CA MET A 112 -15.05 17.88 -6.96
C MET A 112 -15.87 17.06 -7.94
N VAL A 113 -17.04 17.57 -8.28
CA VAL A 113 -17.96 16.97 -9.25
C VAL A 113 -18.23 18.02 -10.32
N PHE A 114 -18.13 17.62 -11.57
CA PHE A 114 -18.39 18.47 -12.73
C PHE A 114 -19.61 17.97 -13.49
N THR A 115 -20.32 18.89 -14.14
CA THR A 115 -21.42 18.60 -15.06
C THR A 115 -21.18 19.32 -16.37
N LEU A 116 -21.74 18.80 -17.46
CA LEU A 116 -21.72 19.45 -18.76
C LEU A 116 -22.45 20.81 -18.68
N ALA A 117 -21.87 21.82 -19.34
CA ALA A 117 -22.51 23.09 -19.57
C ALA A 117 -23.47 22.99 -20.76
N ASP A 118 -24.52 23.80 -20.75
CA ASP A 118 -25.55 23.78 -21.79
C ASP A 118 -25.00 24.38 -23.10
N GLY A 119 -25.32 23.77 -24.25
CA GLY A 119 -25.00 24.33 -25.57
C GLY A 119 -23.72 23.83 -26.25
N HIS A 120 -23.02 22.85 -25.69
CA HIS A 120 -21.83 22.24 -26.30
C HIS A 120 -22.15 20.88 -26.93
N THR A 121 -21.60 20.62 -28.12
CA THR A 121 -21.77 19.35 -28.83
C THR A 121 -20.54 18.45 -28.70
N PRO A 122 -20.69 17.12 -28.72
CA PRO A 122 -19.54 16.20 -28.62
C PRO A 122 -18.53 16.33 -29.76
N ASP A 123 -18.90 16.96 -30.88
CA ASP A 123 -18.03 17.14 -32.06
C ASP A 123 -16.90 18.14 -31.80
N ASP A 124 -17.00 18.96 -30.75
CA ASP A 124 -15.98 19.96 -30.39
C ASP A 124 -14.83 19.38 -29.54
N ILE A 125 -14.85 18.08 -29.27
CA ILE A 125 -13.96 17.43 -28.30
C ILE A 125 -12.92 16.56 -29.00
N GLU A 126 -11.66 16.74 -28.61
CA GLU A 126 -10.57 15.94 -29.16
C GLU A 126 -10.71 14.46 -28.78
N ILE A 127 -10.27 13.57 -29.68
CA ILE A 127 -10.40 12.10 -29.50
C ILE A 127 -9.75 11.64 -28.18
N ASP A 128 -8.64 12.26 -27.81
CA ASP A 128 -7.87 11.92 -26.60
C ASP A 128 -8.58 12.38 -25.31
N GLU A 129 -9.52 13.32 -25.39
CA GLU A 129 -10.31 13.85 -24.27
C GLU A 129 -11.61 13.06 -24.02
N LEU A 130 -12.09 12.35 -25.06
CA LEU A 130 -13.35 11.59 -25.00
C LEU A 130 -13.48 10.65 -23.79
N PRO A 131 -12.44 9.88 -23.37
CA PRO A 131 -12.56 8.98 -22.23
C PRO A 131 -12.88 9.71 -20.92
N VAL A 132 -12.38 10.94 -20.75
CA VAL A 132 -12.68 11.76 -19.58
C VAL A 132 -14.05 12.39 -19.75
N TYR A 133 -14.33 13.00 -20.90
CA TYR A 133 -15.60 13.67 -21.18
C TYR A 133 -16.82 12.76 -20.99
N GLN A 134 -16.77 11.54 -21.50
CA GLN A 134 -17.86 10.56 -21.39
C GLN A 134 -18.16 10.14 -19.95
N LEU A 135 -17.23 10.35 -19.02
CA LEU A 135 -17.43 10.03 -17.61
C LEU A 135 -18.09 11.17 -16.82
N ILE A 136 -18.22 12.36 -17.39
CA ILE A 136 -18.76 13.57 -16.73
C ILE A 136 -20.28 13.52 -16.76
N ASP A 137 -20.89 13.19 -15.63
CA ASP A 137 -22.33 12.98 -15.48
C ASP A 137 -22.98 13.84 -14.38
N GLY A 138 -22.23 14.75 -13.76
CA GLY A 138 -22.70 15.53 -12.61
C GLY A 138 -22.78 14.76 -11.30
N ARG A 139 -22.30 13.51 -11.25
CA ARG A 139 -22.35 12.64 -10.05
C ARG A 139 -20.99 12.07 -9.67
N ARG A 140 -20.16 11.74 -10.65
CA ARG A 140 -18.82 11.19 -10.41
C ARG A 140 -17.87 12.26 -9.89
N SER A 141 -17.08 11.89 -8.88
CA SER A 141 -15.99 12.76 -8.43
C SER A 141 -14.83 12.71 -9.43
N VAL A 142 -13.96 13.72 -9.38
CA VAL A 142 -12.70 13.71 -10.15
C VAL A 142 -11.92 12.42 -9.92
N GLN A 143 -11.86 11.90 -8.68
CA GLN A 143 -11.20 10.61 -8.40
C GLN A 143 -11.83 9.46 -9.21
N GLU A 144 -13.16 9.39 -9.28
CA GLU A 144 -13.86 8.33 -10.02
C GLU A 144 -13.67 8.46 -11.54
N ILE A 145 -13.54 9.70 -12.05
CA ILE A 145 -13.22 9.96 -13.46
C ILE A 145 -11.77 9.55 -13.77
N VAL A 146 -10.81 9.89 -12.91
CA VAL A 146 -9.40 9.47 -13.03
C VAL A 146 -9.31 7.95 -13.04
N ASP A 147 -9.97 7.28 -12.10
CA ASP A 147 -9.95 5.82 -11.99
C ASP A 147 -10.63 5.16 -13.21
N GLY A 148 -11.77 5.69 -13.67
CA GLY A 148 -12.54 5.14 -14.79
C GLY A 148 -11.90 5.33 -16.17
N SER A 149 -11.16 6.42 -16.38
CA SER A 149 -10.52 6.75 -17.67
C SER A 149 -9.24 5.95 -17.95
N LEU A 150 -8.61 5.34 -16.93
CA LEU A 150 -7.27 4.73 -16.99
C LEU A 150 -6.14 5.66 -17.49
N MET A 151 -6.35 6.98 -17.54
CA MET A 151 -5.34 7.94 -18.03
C MET A 151 -4.37 8.41 -16.94
N GLY A 152 -4.73 8.18 -15.67
CA GLY A 152 -3.94 8.61 -14.51
C GLY A 152 -4.23 10.05 -14.09
N ARG A 153 -3.73 10.42 -12.91
CA ARG A 153 -4.09 11.70 -12.23
C ARG A 153 -3.81 12.92 -13.08
N TYR A 154 -2.59 13.03 -13.61
CA TYR A 154 -2.18 14.21 -14.35
C TYR A 154 -3.00 14.41 -15.64
N ALA A 155 -3.09 13.37 -16.49
CA ALA A 155 -3.75 13.50 -17.79
C ALA A 155 -5.25 13.77 -17.64
N ALA A 156 -5.93 13.03 -16.75
CA ALA A 156 -7.36 13.24 -16.51
C ALA A 156 -7.64 14.63 -15.91
N CYS A 157 -6.84 15.08 -14.93
CA CYS A 157 -7.01 16.42 -14.36
C CYS A 157 -6.66 17.54 -15.36
N LYS A 158 -5.69 17.33 -16.26
CA LYS A 158 -5.36 18.29 -17.31
C LYS A 158 -6.56 18.50 -18.24
N ILE A 159 -7.12 17.41 -18.76
CA ILE A 159 -8.32 17.46 -19.62
C ILE A 159 -9.48 18.13 -18.90
N LEU A 160 -9.74 17.76 -17.64
CA LEU A 160 -10.80 18.41 -16.86
C LEU A 160 -10.53 19.92 -16.65
N ALA A 161 -9.29 20.33 -16.52
CA ALA A 161 -8.94 21.75 -16.37
C ALA A 161 -9.11 22.52 -17.68
N GLU A 162 -8.74 21.92 -18.82
CA GLU A 162 -8.94 22.48 -20.17
C GLU A 162 -10.44 22.61 -20.48
N LEU A 163 -11.23 21.54 -20.31
CA LEU A 163 -12.69 21.56 -20.47
C LEU A 163 -13.38 22.59 -19.56
N LEU A 164 -12.85 22.83 -18.35
CA LEU A 164 -13.37 23.83 -17.43
C LEU A 164 -13.01 25.26 -17.87
N GLN A 165 -11.82 25.47 -18.44
CA GLN A 165 -11.40 26.76 -18.98
C GLN A 165 -12.20 27.14 -20.23
N ASP A 166 -12.48 26.17 -21.10
CA ASP A 166 -13.27 26.35 -22.31
C ASP A 166 -14.77 26.51 -22.04
N GLY A 167 -15.21 26.28 -20.79
CA GLY A 167 -16.60 26.42 -20.38
C GLY A 167 -17.50 25.26 -20.83
N ILE A 168 -16.92 24.16 -21.32
CA ILE A 168 -17.63 22.93 -21.70
C ILE A 168 -18.19 22.24 -20.46
N ILE A 169 -17.49 22.33 -19.33
CA ILE A 169 -17.94 21.80 -18.03
C ILE A 169 -18.01 22.90 -16.98
N ARG A 170 -18.89 22.68 -15.99
CA ARG A 170 -19.06 23.57 -14.83
C ARG A 170 -19.05 22.79 -13.53
N HIS A 171 -18.63 23.44 -12.45
CA HIS A 171 -18.64 22.85 -11.13
C HIS A 171 -20.07 22.56 -10.66
N ALA A 172 -20.36 21.29 -10.36
CA ALA A 172 -21.67 20.83 -9.91
C ALA A 172 -21.73 20.64 -8.38
N GLY A 173 -20.59 20.46 -7.71
CA GLY A 173 -20.53 20.29 -6.27
C GLY A 173 -19.30 19.50 -5.82
N ARG A 174 -19.38 18.95 -4.60
CA ARG A 174 -18.37 18.06 -4.04
C ARG A 174 -19.06 16.78 -3.56
N LYS A 175 -18.49 15.64 -3.93
CA LYS A 175 -18.89 14.34 -3.39
C LYS A 175 -18.17 14.15 -2.07
N GLU A 176 -18.87 14.10 -0.95
CA GLU A 176 -18.22 13.69 0.29
C GLU A 176 -17.85 12.20 0.17
N THR A 177 -16.56 11.89 0.10
CA THR A 177 -16.11 10.51 0.19
C THR A 177 -16.55 9.96 1.54
N SER A 178 -17.51 9.03 1.52
CA SER A 178 -17.96 8.27 2.69
C SER A 178 -16.85 7.47 3.41
N ARG A 179 -15.62 7.54 2.90
CA ARG A 179 -14.43 6.91 3.48
C ARG A 179 -14.06 7.46 4.86
N GLN A 180 -14.38 8.73 5.16
CA GLN A 180 -14.17 9.32 6.48
C GLN A 180 -15.37 9.09 7.44
N SER A 181 -16.58 8.93 6.89
CA SER A 181 -17.81 8.61 7.64
C SER A 181 -17.80 7.21 8.27
N ARG A 182 -17.12 6.22 7.67
CA ARG A 182 -16.99 4.88 8.29
C ARG A 182 -16.08 4.83 9.53
N ARG A 183 -15.33 5.89 9.84
CA ARG A 183 -14.49 5.97 11.06
C ARG A 183 -15.09 6.81 12.18
N LEU A 184 -16.23 7.47 11.98
CA LEU A 184 -16.83 8.36 12.97
C LEU A 184 -18.28 7.98 13.28
N SER A 185 -18.45 6.94 14.11
CA SER A 185 -19.53 6.95 15.11
C SER A 185 -19.24 6.15 16.39
N LEU A 186 -18.02 5.67 16.62
CA LEU A 186 -17.66 5.18 17.96
C LEU A 186 -17.59 6.32 18.98
N ALA A 187 -17.13 7.51 18.58
CA ALA A 187 -17.10 8.68 19.46
C ALA A 187 -18.50 9.25 19.77
N ALA A 188 -19.47 9.12 18.86
CA ALA A 188 -20.85 9.57 19.09
C ALA A 188 -21.60 8.68 20.11
N ILE A 189 -21.20 7.41 20.24
CA ILE A 189 -21.73 6.48 21.25
C ILE A 189 -21.18 6.80 22.65
N VAL A 190 -20.00 7.46 22.77
CA VAL A 190 -19.36 7.74 24.06
C VAL A 190 -19.95 8.98 24.76
N PHE A 191 -20.53 9.94 24.02
CA PHE A 191 -21.02 11.21 24.59
C PHE A 191 -22.55 11.40 24.54
N GLY A 192 -23.32 10.40 24.10
CA GLY A 192 -24.78 10.43 24.11
C GLY A 192 -25.41 9.93 25.42
N PRO A 193 -26.69 10.25 25.72
CA PRO A 193 -27.41 9.69 26.88
C PRO A 193 -27.42 8.15 26.89
N GLY A 194 -27.31 7.52 25.71
CA GLY A 194 -27.18 6.07 25.56
C GLY A 194 -25.89 5.49 26.19
N ALA A 195 -24.80 6.25 26.25
CA ALA A 195 -23.55 5.83 26.88
C ALA A 195 -23.75 5.58 28.39
N TYR A 196 -24.47 6.49 29.04
CA TYR A 196 -24.77 6.42 30.47
C TYR A 196 -25.71 5.27 30.81
N VAL A 197 -26.70 4.98 29.94
CA VAL A 197 -27.59 3.84 30.10
C VAL A 197 -26.82 2.52 29.98
N LEU A 198 -25.90 2.42 29.02
CA LEU A 198 -25.09 1.22 28.79
C LEU A 198 -24.08 1.00 29.91
N LEU A 199 -23.48 2.07 30.44
CA LEU A 199 -22.58 2.03 31.60
C LEU A 199 -23.33 1.65 32.89
N ALA A 200 -24.54 2.20 33.11
CA ALA A 200 -25.39 1.80 34.23
C ALA A 200 -25.82 0.32 34.13
N ALA A 201 -26.17 -0.15 32.94
CA ALA A 201 -26.50 -1.56 32.70
C ALA A 201 -25.31 -2.49 32.94
N LEU A 202 -24.10 -2.10 32.55
CA LEU A 202 -22.86 -2.84 32.83
C LEU A 202 -22.53 -2.90 34.33
N LEU A 203 -22.72 -1.79 35.07
CA LEU A 203 -22.55 -1.78 36.53
C LEU A 203 -23.57 -2.68 37.24
N VAL A 204 -24.83 -2.66 36.80
CA VAL A 204 -25.87 -3.57 37.30
C VAL A 204 -25.53 -5.02 36.98
N LEU A 205 -25.09 -5.32 35.75
CA LEU A 205 -24.67 -6.67 35.36
C LEU A 205 -23.44 -7.14 36.17
N ALA A 206 -22.46 -6.25 36.39
CA ALA A 206 -21.25 -6.55 37.16
C ALA A 206 -21.50 -6.73 38.66
N THR A 207 -22.58 -6.18 39.22
CA THR A 207 -23.00 -6.41 40.61
C THR A 207 -23.82 -7.69 40.76
N ILE A 208 -24.61 -8.06 39.74
CA ILE A 208 -25.42 -9.28 39.74
C ILE A 208 -24.55 -10.53 39.48
N LEU A 209 -23.61 -10.48 38.53
CA LEU A 209 -22.76 -11.61 38.15
C LEU A 209 -21.99 -12.29 39.29
N PRO A 210 -21.33 -11.58 40.23
CA PRO A 210 -20.51 -12.21 41.26
C PRO A 210 -21.32 -12.87 42.38
N THR A 211 -22.65 -12.70 42.42
CA THR A 211 -23.49 -13.35 43.44
C THR A 211 -23.94 -14.77 43.07
N GLY A 212 -23.74 -15.20 41.81
CA GLY A 212 -24.25 -16.49 41.33
C GLY A 212 -23.32 -17.29 40.40
N PHE A 213 -22.13 -16.78 40.06
CA PHE A 213 -21.21 -17.48 39.15
C PHE A 213 -20.03 -18.11 39.90
N PRO A 214 -19.77 -19.44 39.74
CA PRO A 214 -18.59 -20.06 40.31
C PRO A 214 -17.33 -19.39 39.72
N ALA A 215 -16.34 -19.15 40.57
CA ALA A 215 -15.09 -18.43 40.26
C ALA A 215 -14.22 -19.04 39.13
N THR A 216 -14.71 -20.08 38.45
CA THR A 216 -14.05 -20.81 37.36
C THR A 216 -14.40 -20.28 35.96
N ALA A 217 -15.37 -19.37 35.81
CA ALA A 217 -15.77 -18.83 34.49
C ALA A 217 -15.08 -17.51 34.08
N LEU A 218 -14.37 -16.85 35.01
CA LEU A 218 -13.60 -15.63 34.74
C LEU A 218 -12.41 -15.74 33.75
N PRO A 219 -11.86 -16.91 33.36
CA PRO A 219 -10.73 -16.95 32.43
C PRO A 219 -11.06 -16.52 30.98
N LEU A 220 -12.35 -16.45 30.60
CA LEU A 220 -12.73 -16.16 29.20
C LEU A 220 -12.75 -14.66 28.85
N LEU A 221 -12.87 -13.77 29.82
CA LEU A 221 -12.98 -12.32 29.56
C LEU A 221 -11.62 -11.59 29.57
N PHE A 222 -10.57 -12.22 30.10
CA PHE A 222 -9.21 -11.66 30.16
C PHE A 222 -8.18 -12.63 29.57
N SER A 223 -8.52 -13.33 28.49
CA SER A 223 -7.51 -14.02 27.68
C SER A 223 -6.74 -12.99 26.85
N SER A 224 -5.86 -12.23 27.51
CA SER A 224 -4.86 -11.35 26.87
C SER A 224 -3.64 -12.13 26.37
N SER A 225 -3.72 -13.46 26.25
CA SER A 225 -2.59 -14.32 25.90
C SER A 225 -2.18 -14.28 24.42
N ASP A 226 -3.01 -13.72 23.53
CA ASP A 226 -2.67 -13.64 22.09
C ASP A 226 -1.89 -12.37 21.72
N GLN A 227 -2.08 -11.27 22.46
CA GLN A 227 -1.38 -10.02 22.18
C GLN A 227 0.08 -10.06 22.67
N THR A 228 0.37 -10.78 23.76
CA THR A 228 1.73 -10.98 24.25
C THR A 228 2.52 -11.95 23.36
N ARG A 229 1.92 -13.02 22.83
CA ARG A 229 2.60 -13.95 21.91
C ARG A 229 3.11 -13.27 20.63
N PHE A 230 2.39 -12.29 20.11
CA PHE A 230 2.82 -11.55 18.91
C PHE A 230 4.00 -10.61 19.21
N VAL A 231 4.01 -9.98 20.39
CA VAL A 231 5.11 -9.13 20.85
C VAL A 231 6.34 -9.98 21.19
N ASP A 232 6.16 -11.10 21.89
CA ASP A 232 7.24 -12.04 22.23
C ASP A 232 7.92 -12.59 20.96
N SER A 233 7.12 -12.97 19.96
CA SER A 233 7.63 -13.44 18.66
C SER A 233 8.41 -12.35 17.91
N CYS A 234 7.96 -11.09 17.98
CA CYS A 234 8.67 -9.94 17.39
C CYS A 234 10.00 -9.68 18.10
N VAL A 235 10.02 -9.76 19.43
CA VAL A 235 11.22 -9.55 20.25
C VAL A 235 12.26 -10.63 19.99
N GLU A 236 11.85 -11.91 19.90
CA GLU A 236 12.75 -13.02 19.55
C GLU A 236 13.38 -12.84 18.16
N GLN A 237 12.60 -12.41 17.16
CA GLN A 237 13.13 -12.11 15.82
C GLN A 237 14.11 -10.94 15.81
N MET A 238 13.83 -9.87 16.57
CA MET A 238 14.73 -8.72 16.70
C MET A 238 16.05 -9.09 17.38
N HIS A 239 16.00 -9.98 18.38
CA HIS A 239 17.19 -10.46 19.10
C HIS A 239 18.12 -11.23 18.16
N MET A 240 17.57 -12.17 17.38
CA MET A 240 18.37 -12.98 16.45
C MET A 240 19.09 -12.12 15.41
N ARG A 241 18.39 -11.14 14.81
CA ARG A 241 18.97 -10.23 13.81
C ARG A 241 20.11 -9.38 14.34
N ARG A 242 20.05 -8.94 15.60
CA ARG A 242 21.13 -8.14 16.21
C ARG A 242 22.36 -8.97 16.51
N ILE A 243 22.21 -10.23 16.92
CA ILE A 243 23.33 -11.14 17.16
C ILE A 243 24.04 -11.47 15.83
N THR A 244 23.29 -11.80 14.78
CA THR A 244 23.88 -12.06 13.45
C THR A 244 24.62 -10.84 12.91
N PHE A 245 24.06 -9.64 13.06
CA PHE A 245 24.72 -8.40 12.66
C PHE A 245 26.01 -8.14 13.48
N GLY A 246 25.99 -8.43 14.78
CA GLY A 246 27.17 -8.34 15.65
C GLY A 246 28.29 -9.30 15.22
N LEU A 247 27.94 -10.54 14.83
CA LEU A 247 28.89 -11.52 14.30
C LEU A 247 29.54 -11.06 12.99
N GLU A 248 28.74 -10.52 12.06
CA GLU A 248 29.25 -9.97 10.80
C GLU A 248 30.18 -8.79 11.05
N ALA A 249 29.81 -7.87 11.96
CA ALA A 249 30.64 -6.73 12.32
C ALA A 249 31.98 -7.15 12.97
N PHE A 250 31.96 -8.19 13.81
CA PHE A 250 33.17 -8.75 14.41
C PHE A 250 34.08 -9.40 13.35
N TYR A 251 33.51 -10.17 12.43
CA TYR A 251 34.25 -10.80 11.33
C TYR A 251 34.91 -9.75 10.43
N LEU A 252 34.22 -8.67 10.08
CA LEU A 252 34.78 -7.59 9.27
C LEU A 252 35.96 -6.90 9.96
N LYS A 253 35.97 -6.81 11.28
CA LYS A 253 37.05 -6.17 12.05
C LYS A 253 38.25 -7.11 12.26
N ASN A 254 37.98 -8.37 12.58
CA ASN A 254 39.00 -9.30 13.07
C ASN A 254 39.37 -10.40 12.05
N ASN A 255 38.69 -10.47 10.91
CA ASN A 255 38.85 -11.51 9.87
C ASN A 255 38.61 -12.94 10.36
N HIS A 256 37.91 -13.11 11.47
CA HIS A 256 37.42 -14.39 11.98
C HIS A 256 36.16 -14.18 12.82
N TYR A 257 35.33 -15.23 12.96
CA TYR A 257 34.22 -15.23 13.92
C TYR A 257 34.72 -15.47 15.35
N PRO A 258 34.03 -14.96 16.37
CA PRO A 258 34.42 -15.17 17.77
C PRO A 258 34.26 -16.64 18.16
N LEU A 259 35.10 -17.15 19.07
CA LEU A 259 35.00 -18.54 19.52
C LEU A 259 33.87 -18.72 20.54
N ALA A 260 33.56 -17.66 21.30
CA ALA A 260 32.41 -17.58 22.20
C ALA A 260 31.55 -16.33 21.90
N LEU A 261 30.22 -16.46 22.03
CA LEU A 261 29.29 -15.33 21.89
C LEU A 261 29.57 -14.19 22.88
N SER A 262 30.17 -14.48 24.04
CA SER A 262 30.55 -13.47 25.02
C SER A 262 31.57 -12.47 24.48
N GLU A 263 32.42 -12.87 23.54
CA GLU A 263 33.41 -11.97 22.92
C GLU A 263 32.76 -10.81 22.15
N LEU A 264 31.52 -10.99 21.66
CA LEU A 264 30.75 -9.90 21.05
C LEU A 264 30.37 -8.82 22.06
N ALA A 265 30.09 -9.22 23.31
CA ALA A 265 29.77 -8.29 24.38
C ALA A 265 31.02 -7.61 24.92
N ASP A 266 32.10 -8.36 25.10
CA ASP A 266 33.37 -7.85 25.61
C ASP A 266 33.99 -6.81 24.65
N ASN A 267 33.79 -6.97 23.34
CA ASN A 267 34.24 -6.03 22.32
C ASN A 267 33.20 -4.95 21.95
N GLY A 268 32.07 -4.91 22.65
CA GLY A 268 31.05 -3.86 22.48
C GLY A 268 30.20 -3.92 21.21
N PHE A 269 30.19 -5.06 20.50
CA PHE A 269 29.36 -5.24 19.31
C PHE A 269 27.88 -5.50 19.65
N VAL A 270 27.61 -6.14 20.78
CA VAL A 270 26.26 -6.44 21.29
C VAL A 270 26.22 -6.24 22.80
N PRO A 271 25.21 -5.61 23.41
CA PRO A 271 25.12 -5.49 24.86
C PRO A 271 24.93 -6.86 25.54
N ALA A 272 25.62 -7.10 26.66
CA ALA A 272 25.63 -8.39 27.36
C ALA A 272 24.23 -8.89 27.78
N CYS A 273 23.30 -7.98 28.10
CA CYS A 273 21.92 -8.30 28.44
C CYS A 273 21.10 -8.91 27.29
N MET A 274 21.65 -8.89 26.07
CA MET A 274 20.99 -9.34 24.85
C MET A 274 21.52 -10.69 24.34
N LEU A 275 22.43 -11.33 25.08
CA LEU A 275 22.91 -12.69 24.81
C LEU A 275 22.08 -13.68 25.65
N PRO A 276 21.03 -14.31 25.11
CA PRO A 276 20.24 -15.27 25.86
C PRO A 276 21.01 -16.60 26.03
N GLU A 277 20.94 -17.19 27.22
CA GLU A 277 21.56 -18.48 27.53
C GLU A 277 20.96 -19.66 26.74
N SER A 278 19.82 -19.45 26.09
CA SER A 278 19.09 -20.46 25.30
C SER A 278 19.62 -20.65 23.88
N ILE A 279 20.58 -19.84 23.44
CA ILE A 279 21.17 -19.93 22.11
C ILE A 279 22.44 -20.78 22.15
N ARG A 280 22.50 -21.82 21.32
CA ARG A 280 23.74 -22.58 21.09
C ARG A 280 24.49 -21.97 19.93
N TYR A 281 25.75 -21.65 20.18
CA TYR A 281 26.67 -21.11 19.20
C TYR A 281 27.90 -22.00 19.07
N SER A 282 28.31 -22.24 17.84
CA SER A 282 29.57 -22.90 17.51
C SER A 282 30.19 -22.23 16.28
N ALA A 283 31.49 -21.98 16.31
CA ALA A 283 32.22 -21.43 15.17
C ALA A 283 33.56 -22.13 14.97
N ASP A 284 34.00 -22.19 13.71
CA ASP A 284 35.29 -22.74 13.28
C ASP A 284 36.27 -21.64 12.82
N GLY A 285 35.93 -20.38 13.09
CA GLY A 285 36.68 -19.18 12.70
C GLY A 285 36.25 -18.57 11.36
N LEU A 286 35.79 -19.38 10.40
CA LEU A 286 35.35 -18.94 9.07
C LEU A 286 33.83 -19.07 8.87
N HIS A 287 33.19 -19.95 9.63
CA HIS A 287 31.76 -20.21 9.64
C HIS A 287 31.27 -20.25 11.07
N TYR A 288 30.01 -19.89 11.25
CA TYR A 288 29.31 -20.02 12.52
C TYR A 288 27.99 -20.74 12.33
N ARG A 289 27.51 -21.36 13.41
CA ARG A 289 26.18 -21.95 13.51
C ARG A 289 25.49 -21.43 14.75
N LEU A 290 24.24 -21.04 14.58
CA LEU A 290 23.38 -20.43 15.58
C LEU A 290 22.08 -21.26 15.65
N ASP A 291 21.92 -22.03 16.71
CA ASP A 291 20.73 -22.86 16.94
C ASP A 291 19.98 -22.34 18.17
N THR A 292 18.69 -22.02 18.02
CA THR A 292 17.82 -21.73 19.16
C THR A 292 17.44 -23.05 19.83
N ALA A 293 17.64 -23.17 21.13
CA ALA A 293 17.08 -24.31 21.87
C ALA A 293 15.55 -24.21 21.80
N LEU A 294 14.94 -24.99 20.92
CA LEU A 294 13.50 -25.22 20.89
C LEU A 294 13.08 -25.64 22.31
N ARG A 295 12.27 -24.80 22.98
CA ARG A 295 11.53 -25.24 24.16
C ARG A 295 10.67 -26.46 23.74
N PRO A 296 10.63 -27.53 24.55
CA PRO A 296 9.75 -28.66 24.28
C PRO A 296 8.27 -28.24 24.28
#